data_AF-A0A417V0I5-F1
#
_entry.id   AF-A0A417V0I5-F1
#
_cell.length_a   1.000
_cell.length_b   1.000
_cell.length_c   1.000
_cell.angle_alpha   90.00
_cell.angle_beta   90.00
_cell.angle_gamma   90.00
#
_symmetry.space_group_name_H-M   'P 1'
#
loop_
_entity.id
_entity.type
_entity.pdbx_description
1 polymer ?
#
loop_
_entity_poly.entity_id
_entity_poly.type
_entity_poly.pdbx_seq_one_letter_code
_entity_poly.pdbx_strand_id
1 'polypeptide(L)'
;MATKTTNYGLEKPDGTDFYDVDVQNSNMDIIDKQMKANANAITQLNSDISGMHFISMKLSGTSDAYGQMWTDNPGIDTYNIKYIDCITNAFMSTDGRYGLIHLEDIPGPNSFKFRLTQTDNHVLGNCPINKTIVLAYKY
;
A
#
# COMPACT_ATOMS: atom_id res chain seq x y z
N MET A 1 -34.77 -1.38 -33.10
CA MET A 1 -33.45 -2.06 -33.09
C MET A 1 -32.97 -2.06 -31.66
N ALA A 2 -32.77 -3.25 -31.08
CA ALA A 2 -32.28 -3.35 -29.71
C ALA A 2 -30.92 -2.64 -29.58
N THR A 3 -30.79 -1.83 -28.54
CA THR A 3 -29.52 -1.17 -28.20
C THR A 3 -28.84 -1.95 -27.07
N LYS A 4 -27.59 -1.65 -26.74
CA LYS A 4 -26.90 -2.28 -25.61
C LYS A 4 -26.61 -1.28 -24.51
N THR A 5 -26.63 -1.73 -23.27
CA THR A 5 -26.12 -0.93 -22.14
C THR A 5 -24.61 -0.74 -22.25
N THR A 6 -24.12 0.41 -21.79
CA THR A 6 -22.70 0.79 -21.93
C THR A 6 -21.75 -0.09 -21.12
N ASN A 7 -22.12 -0.44 -19.88
CA ASN A 7 -21.19 -1.05 -18.93
C ASN A 7 -21.13 -2.57 -19.03
N TYR A 8 -22.27 -3.21 -19.29
CA TYR A 8 -22.41 -4.66 -19.21
C TYR A 8 -22.91 -5.28 -20.52
N GLY A 9 -23.11 -4.47 -21.56
CA GLY A 9 -23.52 -4.96 -22.88
C GLY A 9 -24.90 -5.62 -22.90
N LEU A 10 -25.70 -5.44 -21.84
CA LEU A 10 -27.06 -5.97 -21.74
C LEU A 10 -27.91 -5.48 -22.90
N GLU A 11 -28.70 -6.39 -23.47
CA GLU A 11 -29.64 -6.03 -24.52
C GLU A 11 -30.74 -5.16 -23.93
N LYS A 12 -31.01 -4.04 -24.59
CA LYS A 12 -32.00 -3.05 -24.20
C LYS A 12 -33.07 -3.01 -25.29
N PRO A 13 -34.19 -3.75 -25.10
CA PRO A 13 -35.33 -3.69 -25.99
C PRO A 13 -35.87 -2.27 -26.10
N ASP A 14 -36.40 -1.92 -27.27
CA ASP A 14 -37.18 -0.71 -27.47
C ASP A 14 -38.52 -0.80 -26.72
N GLY A 15 -39.12 0.33 -26.36
CA GLY A 15 -40.44 0.35 -25.72
C GLY A 15 -41.57 -0.21 -26.60
N THR A 16 -41.31 -0.35 -27.90
CA THR A 16 -42.22 -0.94 -28.89
C THR A 16 -41.94 -2.42 -29.18
N ASP A 17 -40.83 -2.98 -28.68
CA ASP A 17 -40.50 -4.39 -28.89
C ASP A 17 -41.43 -5.29 -28.06
N PHE A 18 -41.81 -6.45 -28.62
CA PHE A 18 -42.49 -7.48 -27.83
C PHE A 18 -41.54 -8.06 -26.78
N TYR A 19 -42.09 -8.41 -25.61
CA TYR A 19 -41.30 -8.98 -24.54
C TYR A 19 -40.73 -10.35 -24.94
N ASP A 20 -39.41 -10.45 -24.94
CA ASP A 20 -38.66 -11.68 -25.17
C ASP A 20 -38.03 -12.18 -23.86
N VAL A 21 -38.49 -13.34 -23.39
CA VAL A 21 -38.03 -13.98 -22.16
C VAL A 21 -36.57 -14.40 -22.27
N ASP A 22 -36.11 -14.81 -23.45
CA ASP A 22 -34.74 -15.31 -23.64
C ASP A 22 -33.73 -14.16 -23.52
N VAL A 23 -34.09 -12.97 -24.03
CA VAL A 23 -33.31 -11.74 -23.85
C VAL A 23 -33.19 -11.38 -22.36
N GLN A 24 -34.28 -11.50 -21.61
CA GLN A 24 -34.27 -11.19 -20.18
C GLN A 24 -33.47 -12.20 -19.37
N ASN A 25 -33.58 -13.50 -19.67
CA ASN A 25 -32.78 -14.54 -19.03
C ASN A 25 -31.28 -14.34 -19.32
N SER A 26 -30.92 -14.04 -20.57
CA SER A 26 -29.53 -13.74 -20.95
C SER A 26 -28.97 -12.51 -20.20
N ASN A 27 -29.76 -11.44 -20.09
CA ASN A 27 -29.36 -10.26 -19.31
C ASN A 27 -29.22 -10.58 -17.82
N MET A 28 -30.12 -11.37 -17.24
CA MET A 28 -30.07 -11.81 -15.85
C MET A 28 -28.79 -12.62 -15.58
N ASP A 29 -28.39 -13.53 -16.47
CA ASP A 29 -27.15 -14.31 -16.35
C ASP A 29 -25.90 -13.43 -16.35
N ILE A 30 -25.88 -12.39 -17.21
CA ILE A 30 -24.78 -11.42 -17.25
C ILE A 30 -24.71 -10.64 -15.92
N ILE A 31 -25.85 -10.18 -15.42
CA ILE A 31 -25.94 -9.44 -14.16
C ILE A 31 -25.47 -10.32 -12.99
N ASP A 32 -25.97 -11.55 -12.89
CA ASP A 32 -25.61 -12.46 -11.80
C ASP A 32 -24.10 -12.76 -11.79
N LYS A 33 -23.54 -13.13 -12.94
CA LYS A 33 -22.11 -13.40 -13.09
C LYS A 33 -21.27 -12.19 -12.69
N GLN A 34 -21.66 -11.00 -13.13
CA GLN A 34 -20.92 -9.78 -12.82
C GLN A 34 -21.05 -9.38 -11.35
N MET A 35 -22.23 -9.53 -10.75
CA MET A 35 -22.44 -9.28 -9.32
C MET A 35 -21.60 -10.22 -8.46
N LYS A 36 -21.49 -11.50 -8.86
CA LYS A 36 -20.61 -12.45 -8.19
C LYS A 36 -19.13 -12.09 -8.34
N ALA A 37 -18.71 -11.67 -9.53
CA ALA A 37 -17.34 -11.20 -9.76
C ALA A 37 -17.00 -9.97 -8.91
N ASN A 38 -17.92 -9.00 -8.82
CA ASN A 38 -17.76 -7.81 -7.99
C ASN A 38 -17.66 -8.17 -6.50
N ALA A 39 -18.52 -9.06 -6.01
CA ALA A 39 -18.46 -9.54 -4.63
C ALA A 39 -17.12 -10.19 -4.31
N ASN A 40 -16.64 -11.08 -5.18
CA ASN A 40 -15.34 -11.75 -5.02
C ASN A 40 -14.19 -10.73 -5.02
N ALA A 41 -14.21 -9.74 -5.93
CA ALA A 41 -13.20 -8.70 -6.00
C ALA A 41 -13.15 -7.84 -4.72
N ILE A 42 -14.32 -7.46 -4.18
CA ILE A 42 -14.41 -6.71 -2.92
C ILE A 42 -13.89 -7.55 -1.74
N THR A 43 -14.25 -8.83 -1.67
CA THR A 43 -13.74 -9.74 -0.64
C THR A 43 -12.21 -9.85 -0.71
N GLN A 44 -11.65 -9.97 -1.92
CA GLN A 44 -10.21 -10.03 -2.11
C GLN A 44 -9.54 -8.72 -1.67
N LEU A 45 -10.03 -7.56 -2.12
CA LEU A 45 -9.48 -6.26 -1.73
C LEU A 45 -9.49 -6.06 -0.22
N ASN A 46 -10.58 -6.43 0.44
CA ASN A 46 -10.68 -6.37 1.90
C ASN A 46 -9.68 -7.32 2.56
N SER A 47 -9.48 -8.53 2.03
CA SER A 47 -8.49 -9.48 2.53
C SER A 47 -7.04 -8.96 2.36
N ASP A 48 -6.74 -8.32 1.23
CA ASP A 48 -5.41 -7.80 0.90
C ASP A 48 -5.02 -6.67 1.86
N ILE A 49 -5.94 -5.72 2.10
CA ILE A 49 -5.73 -4.54 2.95
C ILE A 49 -5.90 -4.87 4.45
N SER A 50 -6.71 -5.88 4.78
CA SER A 50 -6.98 -6.26 6.18
C SER A 50 -5.67 -6.56 6.93
N GLY A 51 -5.59 -6.03 8.15
CA GLY A 51 -4.43 -6.17 9.02
C GLY A 51 -3.22 -5.32 8.63
N MET A 52 -3.33 -4.41 7.64
CA MET A 52 -2.30 -3.40 7.41
C MET A 52 -2.39 -2.30 8.47
N HIS A 53 -1.29 -2.06 9.16
CA HIS A 53 -1.11 -1.05 10.18
C HIS A 53 -0.17 0.04 9.69
N PHE A 54 -0.37 1.26 10.18
CA PHE A 54 0.51 2.39 9.93
C PHE A 54 0.94 3.01 11.25
N ILE A 55 2.21 3.37 11.36
CA ILE A 55 2.72 4.14 12.49
C ILE A 55 3.63 5.25 12.01
N SER A 56 3.54 6.41 12.65
CA SER A 56 4.51 7.47 12.47
C SER A 56 5.59 7.40 13.55
N MET A 57 6.83 7.66 13.16
CA MET A 57 7.94 7.78 14.10
C MET A 57 8.88 8.89 13.68
N LYS A 58 9.64 9.41 14.65
CA LYS A 58 10.60 10.49 14.42
C LYS A 58 11.99 9.90 14.23
N LEU A 59 12.58 10.10 13.05
CA LEU A 59 13.99 9.85 12.79
C LEU A 59 14.75 11.17 12.89
N SER A 60 15.40 11.39 14.03
CA SER A 60 16.14 12.61 14.33
C SER A 60 17.50 12.32 14.93
N GLY A 61 18.49 13.15 14.62
CA GLY A 61 19.87 12.99 15.07
C GLY A 61 20.82 12.93 13.88
N THR A 62 21.97 12.30 14.07
CA THR A 62 22.98 12.13 13.02
C THR A 62 23.23 10.64 12.84
N SER A 63 23.20 10.16 11.60
CA SER A 63 23.55 8.77 11.30
C SER A 63 25.01 8.49 11.62
N ASP A 64 25.37 7.22 11.82
CA ASP A 64 26.77 6.84 11.99
C ASP A 64 27.57 6.95 10.67
N ALA A 65 28.84 6.52 10.70
CA ALA A 65 29.72 6.52 9.53
C ALA A 65 29.20 5.63 8.37
N TYR A 66 28.34 4.66 8.68
CA TYR A 66 27.70 3.75 7.72
C TYR A 66 26.28 4.18 7.34
N GLY A 67 25.88 5.40 7.71
CA GLY A 67 24.56 5.94 7.42
C GLY A 67 23.44 5.26 8.21
N GLN A 68 23.78 4.55 9.29
CA GLN A 68 22.82 3.78 10.08
C GLN A 68 22.24 4.63 11.22
N MET A 69 20.97 4.38 11.54
CA MET A 69 20.27 4.97 12.67
C MET A 69 19.35 3.94 13.33
N TRP A 70 19.40 3.87 14.65
CA TRP A 70 18.52 3.02 15.44
C TRP A 70 17.40 3.85 16.06
N THR A 71 16.19 3.31 16.04
CA THR A 71 15.06 3.89 16.77
C THR A 71 14.41 2.82 17.63
N ASP A 72 14.08 3.20 18.87
CA ASP A 72 13.40 2.32 19.81
C ASP A 72 11.95 2.77 20.05
N ASN A 73 11.11 1.73 20.12
CA ASN A 73 9.75 1.57 20.60
C ASN A 73 8.64 2.54 20.17
N PRO A 74 8.02 2.29 18.99
CA PRO A 74 6.72 2.85 18.62
C PRO A 74 5.51 2.02 19.14
N GLY A 75 5.71 0.97 19.95
CA GLY A 75 4.61 0.10 20.42
C GLY A 75 4.16 -0.94 19.38
N ILE A 76 5.08 -1.39 18.51
CA ILE A 76 4.84 -2.47 17.55
C ILE A 76 5.51 -3.74 18.05
N ASP A 77 4.78 -4.87 18.04
CA ASP A 77 5.38 -6.20 18.25
C ASP A 77 6.20 -6.60 17.02
N THR A 78 7.50 -6.37 17.07
CA THR A 78 8.41 -6.61 15.94
C THR A 78 8.68 -8.08 15.64
N TYR A 79 8.35 -9.02 16.54
CA TYR A 79 8.60 -10.45 16.32
C TYR A 79 7.60 -11.09 15.38
N ASN A 80 6.36 -10.62 15.41
CA ASN A 80 5.26 -11.20 14.65
C ASN A 80 5.00 -10.46 13.33
N ILE A 81 5.87 -9.53 12.93
CA ILE A 81 5.73 -8.82 11.66
C ILE A 81 6.01 -9.78 10.49
N LYS A 82 5.04 -9.91 9.58
CA LYS A 82 5.24 -10.59 8.28
C LYS A 82 5.78 -9.66 7.20
N TYR A 83 5.36 -8.40 7.23
CA TYR A 83 5.75 -7.38 6.26
C TYR A 83 5.90 -6.04 6.97
N ILE A 84 6.94 -5.29 6.64
CA ILE A 84 7.12 -3.90 7.06
C ILE A 84 8.01 -3.14 6.09
N ASP A 85 7.66 -1.89 5.83
CA ASP A 85 8.49 -0.98 5.05
C ASP A 85 8.28 0.49 5.46
N CYS A 86 9.27 1.33 5.16
CA CYS A 86 9.21 2.78 5.33
C CYS A 86 8.67 3.44 4.06
N ILE A 87 7.41 3.87 4.10
CA ILE A 87 6.72 4.42 2.92
C ILE A 87 7.02 5.90 2.66
N THR A 88 7.58 6.62 3.64
CA THR A 88 8.03 8.02 3.49
C THR A 88 9.56 8.09 3.54
N ASN A 89 10.19 7.48 2.55
CA ASN A 89 11.64 7.26 2.53
C ASN A 89 12.47 8.48 2.08
N ALA A 90 11.97 9.35 1.21
CA ALA A 90 12.74 10.50 0.72
C ALA A 90 12.95 11.58 1.79
N PHE A 91 14.17 12.11 1.91
CA PHE A 91 14.50 13.17 2.86
C PHE A 91 15.50 14.20 2.31
N MET A 92 15.51 15.37 2.94
CA MET A 92 16.59 16.34 2.87
C MET A 92 17.16 16.46 4.29
N SER A 93 18.47 16.32 4.43
CA SER A 93 19.19 16.48 5.68
C SER A 93 19.21 17.95 6.11
N THR A 94 19.54 18.19 7.37
CA THR A 94 19.66 19.55 7.91
C THR A 94 20.80 20.34 7.25
N ASP A 95 21.77 19.65 6.64
CA ASP A 95 22.90 20.26 5.92
C ASP A 95 22.71 20.29 4.38
N GLY A 96 21.51 20.01 3.88
CA GLY A 96 21.14 20.18 2.47
C GLY A 96 21.45 19.01 1.54
N ARG A 97 21.85 17.85 2.08
CA ARG A 97 21.98 16.59 1.33
C ARG A 97 20.60 15.95 1.12
N TYR A 98 20.40 15.31 -0.03
CA TYR A 98 19.17 14.58 -0.33
C TYR A 98 19.42 13.08 -0.35
N GLY A 99 18.45 12.31 0.10
CA GLY A 99 18.59 10.87 0.15
C GLY A 99 17.29 10.12 0.39
N LEU A 100 17.44 8.81 0.56
CA LEU A 100 16.41 7.84 0.88
C LEU A 100 16.70 7.19 2.23
N ILE A 101 15.64 6.85 2.96
CA ILE A 101 15.65 6.11 4.20
C ILE A 101 15.18 4.69 3.89
N HIS A 102 16.04 3.71 4.15
CA HIS A 102 15.71 2.31 4.02
C HIS A 102 15.52 1.72 5.42
N LEU A 103 14.51 0.87 5.60
CA LEU A 103 14.51 -0.05 6.73
C LEU A 103 15.55 -1.13 6.43
N GLU A 104 16.66 -1.12 7.16
CA GLU A 104 17.77 -2.05 6.95
C GLU A 104 17.56 -3.37 7.68
N ASP A 105 17.09 -3.30 8.93
CA ASP A 105 17.01 -4.46 9.82
C ASP A 105 16.06 -4.20 11.00
N ILE A 106 15.66 -5.28 11.67
CA ILE A 106 14.85 -5.28 12.89
C ILE A 106 15.64 -6.07 13.94
N PRO A 107 16.68 -5.46 14.53
CA PRO A 107 17.70 -6.19 15.28
C PRO A 107 17.21 -6.78 16.60
N GLY A 108 16.00 -6.42 17.04
CA GLY A 108 15.45 -6.88 18.31
C GLY A 108 14.03 -6.40 18.57
N PRO A 109 13.51 -6.69 19.78
CA PRO A 109 12.17 -6.27 20.16
C PRO A 109 12.07 -4.74 20.12
N ASN A 110 11.06 -4.23 19.43
CA ASN A 110 10.73 -2.82 19.36
C ASN A 110 11.83 -1.92 18.78
N SER A 111 12.82 -2.48 18.07
CA SER A 111 13.95 -1.71 17.54
C SER A 111 14.00 -1.79 16.02
N PHE A 112 14.22 -0.65 15.38
CA PHE A 112 14.38 -0.53 13.93
C PHE A 112 15.75 0.04 13.61
N LYS A 113 16.41 -0.56 12.61
CA LYS A 113 17.65 -0.06 12.05
C LYS A 113 17.37 0.50 10.66
N PHE A 114 17.58 1.79 10.48
CA PHE A 114 17.45 2.46 9.20
C PHE A 114 18.81 2.75 8.59
N ARG A 115 18.87 2.78 7.25
CA ARG A 115 20.02 3.24 6.49
C ARG A 115 19.67 4.45 5.64
N LEU A 116 20.52 5.45 5.69
CA LEU A 116 20.46 6.64 4.83
C LEU A 116 21.36 6.45 3.62
N THR A 117 20.80 6.62 2.42
CA THR A 117 21.52 6.49 1.16
C THR A 117 21.18 7.64 0.22
N GLN A 118 22.03 7.88 -0.77
CA GLN A 118 21.69 8.68 -1.94
C GLN A 118 20.92 7.82 -2.96
N THR A 119 20.34 8.46 -3.98
CA THR A 119 19.57 7.77 -5.03
C THR A 119 20.38 6.79 -5.87
N ASP A 120 21.72 6.88 -5.81
CA ASP A 120 22.67 5.98 -6.45
C ASP A 120 23.22 4.90 -5.50
N ASN A 121 22.56 4.70 -4.35
CA ASN A 121 22.91 3.75 -3.28
C ASN A 121 24.20 4.05 -2.51
N HIS A 122 24.84 5.20 -2.71
CA HIS A 122 25.93 5.60 -1.82
C HIS A 122 25.42 5.87 -0.41
N VAL A 123 26.16 5.36 0.57
CA VAL A 123 25.85 5.55 1.98
C VAL A 123 26.02 7.02 2.39
N LEU A 124 25.01 7.57 3.06
CA LEU A 124 25.06 8.90 3.67
C LEU A 124 25.52 8.80 5.12
N GLY A 125 26.83 8.64 5.31
CA GLY A 125 27.44 8.66 6.64
C GLY A 125 27.40 10.05 7.29
N ASN A 126 27.35 10.08 8.63
CA ASN A 126 27.37 11.30 9.45
C ASN A 126 26.33 12.34 8.98
N CYS A 127 25.12 11.87 8.65
CA CYS A 127 24.07 12.67 8.03
C CYS A 127 23.06 13.15 9.07
N PRO A 128 22.95 14.47 9.32
CA PRO A 128 21.97 15.00 10.26
C PRO A 128 20.58 14.99 9.63
N ILE A 129 19.63 14.36 10.31
CA ILE A 129 18.24 14.26 9.87
C ILE A 129 17.29 14.66 10.98
N ASN A 130 16.13 15.19 10.59
CA ASN A 130 15.02 15.50 11.49
C ASN A 130 13.68 15.31 10.76
N LYS A 131 13.31 14.06 10.51
CA LYS A 131 12.14 13.70 9.68
C LYS A 131 11.17 12.80 10.43
N THR A 132 9.87 13.06 10.27
CA THR A 132 8.85 12.08 10.65
C THR A 132 8.69 11.11 9.49
N ILE A 133 8.84 9.82 9.77
CA ILE A 133 8.62 8.73 8.83
C ILE A 133 7.35 7.95 9.17
N VAL A 134 6.77 7.28 8.18
CA VAL A 134 5.65 6.36 8.34
C VAL A 134 6.11 4.96 7.97
N LEU A 135 5.89 4.02 8.87
CA LEU A 135 6.04 2.59 8.60
C LEU A 135 4.67 1.99 8.32
N ALA A 136 4.58 1.23 7.23
CA ALA A 136 3.44 0.37 6.94
C ALA A 136 3.83 -1.07 7.28
N TYR A 137 3.02 -1.77 8.06
CA TYR A 137 3.35 -3.12 8.51
C TYR A 137 2.12 -4.03 8.64
N LYS A 138 2.35 -5.35 8.64
CA LYS A 138 1.33 -6.38 8.83
C LYS A 138 1.91 -7.52 9.68
N TYR A 139 1.11 -8.01 10.62
CA TYR A 139 1.43 -9.19 11.44
C TYR A 139 1.18 -10.51 10.71
#